data_AF-A0A847HZ92-F1
#
_entry.id   AF-A0A847HZ92-F1
#
_cell.length_a   1.000
_cell.length_b   1.000
_cell.length_c   1.000
_cell.angle_alpha   90.00
_cell.angle_beta   90.00
_cell.angle_gamma   90.00
#
_symmetry.space_group_name_H-M   'P 1'
#
loop_
_entity.id
_entity.type
_entity.pdbx_description
1 polymer ?
#
loop_
_entity_poly.entity_id
_entity_poly.type
_entity_poly.pdbx_seq_one_letter_code
_entity_poly.pdbx_strand_id
1 'polypeptide(L)' 'MGVVIAGDCPEPCGDLDLDFDVDLYDYDFFFDCFGRCRGESGYFEPADLDHDGCIGMSDLELWLGCYEAYAD' A
#
# COMPACT_ATOMS: atom_id res chain seq x y z
N MET A 1 -6.07 19.65 -26.83
CA MET A 1 -4.81 18.97 -26.49
C MET A 1 -5.05 18.28 -25.17
N GLY A 2 -5.31 16.97 -25.19
CA GLY A 2 -5.49 16.18 -23.97
C GLY A 2 -4.14 15.61 -23.57
N VAL A 3 -3.68 15.95 -22.38
CA VAL A 3 -2.56 15.27 -21.74
C VAL A 3 -3.15 13.99 -21.15
N VAL A 4 -2.71 12.84 -21.64
CA VAL A 4 -2.89 11.58 -20.92
C VAL A 4 -1.93 11.63 -19.73
N ILE A 5 -2.45 11.92 -18.55
CA ILE A 5 -1.71 11.73 -17.31
C ILE A 5 -1.82 10.22 -17.05
N ALA A 6 -0.68 9.54 -16.86
CA ALA A 6 -0.68 8.20 -16.28
C ALA A 6 -1.44 8.29 -14.94
N GLY A 7 -2.67 7.78 -14.88
CA GLY A 7 -3.57 8.01 -13.75
C GLY A 7 -5.04 7.64 -13.97
N ASP A 8 -5.38 6.92 -15.04
CA ASP A 8 -6.74 6.40 -15.28
C ASP A 8 -6.80 4.85 -15.18
N CYS A 9 -5.69 4.20 -14.82
CA CYS A 9 -5.75 2.86 -14.25
C CYS A 9 -5.89 3.07 -12.73
N PRO A 10 -6.90 2.49 -12.06
CA PRO A 10 -6.89 2.51 -10.61
C PRO A 10 -5.57 1.89 -10.16
N GLU A 11 -4.80 2.65 -9.37
CA GLU A 11 -3.59 2.14 -8.71
C GLU A 11 -4.01 0.87 -7.96
N PRO A 12 -3.34 -0.27 -8.20
CA PRO A 12 -3.65 -1.49 -7.48
C PRO A 12 -3.68 -1.19 -5.98
N CYS A 13 -4.70 -1.67 -5.27
CA CYS A 13 -4.62 -1.57 -3.83
C CYS A 13 -3.38 -2.36 -3.38
N GLY A 14 -2.63 -1.88 -2.39
CA GLY A 14 -1.42 -2.57 -1.93
C GLY A 14 -0.15 -2.33 -2.74
N ASP A 15 -0.19 -1.52 -3.82
CA ASP A 15 1.00 -0.92 -4.45
C ASP A 15 1.54 0.18 -3.50
N LEU A 16 2.59 -0.16 -2.75
CA LEU A 16 3.19 0.68 -1.72
C LEU A 16 4.49 1.33 -2.18
N ASP A 17 5.14 0.78 -3.20
CA ASP A 17 6.36 1.35 -3.77
C ASP A 17 6.14 2.21 -5.04
N LEU A 18 4.88 2.25 -5.52
CA LEU A 18 4.36 3.09 -6.61
C LEU A 18 4.90 2.73 -7.99
N ASP A 19 5.16 1.45 -8.23
CA ASP A 19 5.67 0.96 -9.51
C ASP A 19 4.58 0.37 -10.43
N PHE A 20 3.32 0.43 -10.00
CA PHE A 20 2.10 -0.02 -10.69
C PHE A 20 1.87 -1.54 -10.68
N ASP A 21 2.55 -2.31 -9.84
CA ASP A 21 2.17 -3.70 -9.54
C ASP A 21 2.00 -3.95 -8.04
N VAL A 22 1.68 -5.20 -7.69
CA VAL A 22 1.56 -5.63 -6.28
C VAL A 22 2.40 -6.88 -6.13
N ASP A 23 3.59 -6.73 -5.55
CA ASP A 23 4.56 -7.81 -5.45
C ASP A 23 5.23 -7.90 -4.05
N LEU A 24 6.39 -8.54 -3.96
CA LEU A 24 7.10 -8.71 -2.70
C LEU A 24 7.91 -7.47 -2.28
N TYR A 25 8.17 -6.52 -3.17
CA TYR A 25 8.77 -5.24 -2.82
C TYR A 25 7.77 -4.37 -2.04
N ASP A 26 6.49 -4.39 -2.41
CA ASP A 26 5.43 -3.76 -1.60
C ASP A 26 5.33 -4.37 -0.22
N TYR A 27 5.45 -5.71 -0.15
CA TYR A 27 5.46 -6.42 1.12
C TYR A 27 6.64 -5.99 2.00
N ASP A 28 7.84 -5.91 1.45
CA ASP A 28 9.01 -5.43 2.18
C ASP A 28 8.81 -3.97 2.67
N PHE A 29 8.22 -3.11 1.83
CA PHE A 29 7.88 -1.74 2.20
C PHE A 29 6.85 -1.67 3.35
N PHE A 30 5.83 -2.53 3.30
CA PHE A 30 4.84 -2.67 4.37
C PHE A 30 5.52 -3.02 5.71
N PHE A 31 6.47 -3.97 5.69
CA PHE A 31 7.17 -4.41 6.90
C PHE A 31 8.13 -3.36 7.49
N ASP A 32 8.70 -2.48 6.67
CA ASP A 32 9.49 -1.34 7.15
C ASP A 32 8.65 -0.36 7.99
N CYS A 33 7.35 -0.28 7.70
CA CYS A 33 6.40 0.61 8.37
C CYS A 33 5.53 -0.11 9.41
N PHE A 34 5.66 -1.44 9.56
CA PHE A 34 4.81 -2.22 10.45
C PHE A 34 4.94 -1.82 11.93
N GLY A 35 3.80 -1.69 12.61
CA GLY A 35 3.70 -1.28 14.01
C GLY A 35 3.85 0.22 14.25
N ARG A 36 3.91 1.03 13.19
CA ARG A 36 3.97 2.50 13.29
C ARG A 36 2.58 3.09 13.35
N CYS A 37 2.39 4.05 14.24
CA CYS A 37 1.14 4.82 14.33
C CYS A 37 1.32 6.27 13.87
N ARG A 38 0.22 6.91 13.51
CA ARG A 38 0.19 8.30 13.05
C ARG A 38 0.91 9.22 14.03
N GLY A 39 1.89 9.97 13.51
CA GLY A 39 2.73 10.88 14.30
C GLY A 39 4.06 10.28 14.74
N GLU A 40 4.26 8.98 14.56
CA GLU A 40 5.56 8.34 14.75
C GLU A 40 6.43 8.47 13.50
N SER A 41 7.76 8.45 13.70
CA SER A 41 8.69 8.38 12.58
C SER A 41 8.58 7.01 11.89
N GLY A 42 8.46 7.02 10.57
CA GLY A 42 8.27 5.80 9.78
C GLY A 42 6.81 5.39 9.57
N TYR A 43 5.84 6.17 10.06
CA TYR A 43 4.45 5.99 9.64
C TYR A 43 4.27 6.41 8.18
N PHE A 44 3.66 5.52 7.39
CA PHE A 44 3.36 5.72 5.97
C PHE A 44 1.86 5.53 5.75
N GLU A 45 1.15 6.62 5.47
CA GLU A 45 -0.32 6.63 5.36
C GLU A 45 -0.89 5.60 4.36
N PRO A 46 -0.27 5.34 3.19
CA PRO A 46 -0.75 4.30 2.28
C PRO A 46 -0.70 2.86 2.82
N ALA A 47 0.15 2.58 3.82
CA ALA A 47 0.21 1.26 4.47
C ALA A 47 -0.83 1.10 5.62
N ASP A 48 -1.52 2.17 6.01
CA ASP A 48 -2.65 2.17 6.97
C ASP A 48 -3.96 2.03 6.17
N LEU A 49 -4.20 0.80 5.71
CA LEU A 49 -5.25 0.41 4.75
C LEU A 49 -6.65 0.41 5.37
N ASP A 50 -6.77 0.14 6.68
CA ASP A 50 -8.05 0.26 7.38
C ASP A 50 -8.32 1.68 7.92
N HIS A 51 -7.30 2.55 7.86
CA HIS A 51 -7.31 3.94 8.30
C HIS A 51 -7.61 4.11 9.79
N ASP A 52 -7.22 3.16 10.64
CA ASP A 52 -7.37 3.24 12.10
C ASP A 52 -6.30 4.12 12.77
N GLY A 53 -5.26 4.49 12.02
CA GLY A 53 -4.15 5.32 12.46
C GLY A 53 -2.91 4.54 12.88
N CYS A 54 -2.88 3.22 12.72
CA CYS A 54 -1.75 2.35 13.06
C CYS A 54 -1.59 1.22 12.03
N ILE A 55 -0.39 1.10 11.47
CA ILE A 55 -0.06 0.03 10.52
C ILE A 55 0.14 -1.28 11.29
N GLY A 56 -0.76 -2.24 11.12
CA GLY A 56 -0.80 -3.46 11.91
C GLY A 56 -1.34 -4.69 11.18
N MET A 57 -1.86 -5.63 11.97
CA MET A 57 -2.33 -6.92 11.45
C MET A 57 -3.60 -6.79 10.60
N SER A 58 -4.47 -5.83 10.91
CA SER A 58 -5.66 -5.53 10.12
C SER A 58 -5.28 -5.09 8.72
N ASP A 59 -4.28 -4.20 8.61
CA ASP A 59 -3.76 -3.75 7.32
C ASP A 59 -3.08 -4.87 6.55
N LEU A 60 -2.33 -5.75 7.24
CA LEU A 60 -1.72 -6.91 6.58
C LEU A 60 -2.79 -7.83 5.97
N GLU A 61 -3.91 -8.06 6.65
CA GLU A 61 -5.02 -8.87 6.12
C GLU A 61 -5.64 -8.22 4.87
N LEU A 62 -5.80 -6.88 4.88
CA LEU A 62 -6.26 -6.13 3.72
C LEU A 62 -5.25 -6.18 2.56
N TRP A 63 -3.97 -6.00 2.85
CA TRP A 63 -2.89 -6.06 1.86
C TRP A 63 -2.80 -7.43 1.20
N LEU A 64 -2.93 -8.53 1.97
CA LEU A 64 -2.98 -9.88 1.41
C LEU A 64 -4.15 -10.07 0.43
N GLY A 65 -5.31 -9.46 0.73
CA GLY A 65 -6.45 -9.46 -0.19
C GLY A 65 -6.16 -8.71 -1.50
N CYS A 66 -5.36 -7.66 -1.43
CA CYS A 66 -4.88 -6.93 -2.60
C CYS A 66 -3.86 -7.73 -3.42
N TYR A 67 -2.87 -8.32 -2.75
CA TYR A 67 -1.88 -9.20 -3.38
C TYR A 67 -2.56 -10.36 -4.11
N GLU A 68 -3.54 -11.03 -3.51
CA GLU A 68 -4.29 -12.10 -4.20
C GLU A 68 -5.08 -11.62 -5.43
N ALA A 69 -5.50 -10.35 -5.46
CA ALA A 69 -6.29 -9.78 -6.55
C ALA A 69 -5.44 -9.25 -7.72
N TYR A 70 -4.22 -8.79 -7.44
CA TYR A 70 -3.38 -8.06 -8.38
C TYR A 70 -1.97 -8.67 -8.61
N ALA A 71 -1.56 -9.67 -7.84
CA ALA A 71 -0.26 -10.32 -8.05
C ALA A 71 -0.15 -10.88 -9.48
N ASP A 72 0.88 -10.43 -10.18
CA ASP A 72 1.27 -10.91 -11.52
C ASP A 72 2.13 -12.20 -11.44
#